data_AF-A0A958PJY7-F1
#
_entry.id   AF-A0A958PJY7-F1
#
_cell.length_a   1.000
_cell.length_b   1.000
_cell.length_c   1.000
_cell.angle_alpha   90.00
_cell.angle_beta   90.00
_cell.angle_gamma   90.00
#
_symmetry.space_group_name_H-M   'P 1'
#
loop_
_entity.id
_entity.type
_entity.pdbx_description
1 polymer ?
#
loop_
_entity_poly.entity_id
_entity_poly.type
_entity_poly.pdbx_seq_one_letter_code
_entity_poly.pdbx_strand_id
1 'polypeptide(L)'
;TWNPYISQIRQAFGKGYAFYSGDEFYVLSWNLVATEAFASDTRRSSSLLRAFDRAREFMESSPEEAKILVSNALRVENRLLDPYWPDMEFDTTLDQSLILAMEAQARWYAQKERYKGQAVPNFLDYLSLDPLTQVSPEKVGVIR
;
A
#
# COMPACT_ATOMS: atom_id res chain seq x y z
N THR A 1 12.47 8.83 -8.31
CA THR A 1 12.65 7.37 -8.55
C THR A 1 12.45 6.63 -7.24
N TRP A 2 12.34 5.30 -7.23
CA TRP A 2 12.09 4.46 -6.04
C TRP A 2 13.25 3.50 -5.76
N ASN A 3 13.26 2.83 -4.60
CA ASN A 3 14.17 1.70 -4.37
C ASN A 3 13.88 0.56 -5.37
N PRO A 4 14.89 -0.18 -5.86
CA PRO A 4 16.31 -0.14 -5.47
C PRO A 4 17.14 0.95 -6.19
N TYR A 5 16.54 1.70 -7.13
CA TYR A 5 17.29 2.68 -7.93
C TYR A 5 17.83 3.85 -7.11
N ILE A 6 17.13 4.27 -6.04
CA ILE A 6 17.67 5.27 -5.09
C ILE A 6 19.00 4.77 -4.49
N SER A 7 19.03 3.52 -4.00
CA SER A 7 20.24 2.92 -3.43
C SER A 7 21.37 2.84 -4.45
N GLN A 8 21.07 2.44 -5.69
CA GLN A 8 22.05 2.35 -6.77
C GLN A 8 22.63 3.72 -7.15
N ILE A 9 21.79 4.76 -7.25
CA ILE A 9 22.24 6.13 -7.55
C ILE A 9 23.14 6.66 -6.42
N ARG A 10 22.77 6.42 -5.15
CA ARG A 10 23.61 6.80 -4.00
C ARG A 10 24.99 6.15 -4.07
N GLN A 11 25.03 4.85 -4.39
CA GLN A 11 26.28 4.10 -4.50
C GLN A 11 27.14 4.56 -5.68
N ALA A 12 26.51 4.87 -6.83
CA ALA A 12 27.21 5.25 -8.05
C ALA A 12 27.77 6.68 -8.01
N PHE A 13 27.03 7.64 -7.44
CA PHE A 13 27.41 9.05 -7.50
C PHE A 13 28.11 9.57 -6.23
N GLY A 14 27.93 8.93 -5.06
CA GLY A 14 28.58 9.34 -3.81
C GLY A 14 28.16 10.73 -3.32
N LYS A 15 28.70 11.80 -3.89
CA LYS A 15 28.36 13.21 -3.62
C LYS A 15 27.90 13.92 -4.91
N GLY A 16 27.13 15.01 -4.79
CA GLY A 16 26.72 15.84 -5.93
C GLY A 16 25.30 15.61 -6.45
N TYR A 17 24.44 14.94 -5.67
CA TYR A 17 23.01 14.85 -5.92
C TYR A 17 22.23 15.61 -4.84
N ALA A 18 21.07 16.15 -5.20
CA ALA A 18 20.08 16.63 -4.25
C ALA A 18 19.04 15.53 -4.02
N PHE A 19 18.78 15.18 -2.76
CA PHE A 19 17.75 14.22 -2.41
C PHE A 19 16.55 14.99 -1.84
N TYR A 20 15.42 14.86 -2.51
CA TYR A 20 14.13 15.33 -2.01
C TYR A 20 13.36 14.08 -1.60
N SER A 21 13.17 13.88 -0.30
CA SER A 21 12.29 12.82 0.19
C SER A 21 10.86 13.34 0.19
N GLY A 22 9.93 12.48 -0.22
CA GLY A 22 8.49 12.78 -0.20
C GLY A 22 7.83 12.33 1.10
N ASP A 23 8.61 11.83 2.06
CA ASP A 23 8.11 11.08 3.22
C ASP A 23 7.26 11.97 4.14
N GLU A 24 7.49 13.29 4.10
CA GLU A 24 6.68 14.28 4.83
C GLU A 24 5.38 14.67 4.10
N PHE A 25 5.25 14.36 2.80
CA PHE A 25 4.16 14.86 1.95
C PHE A 25 3.29 13.76 1.35
N TYR A 26 3.73 12.50 1.41
CA TYR A 26 3.05 11.41 0.74
C TYR A 26 3.32 10.06 1.41
N VAL A 27 2.25 9.40 1.85
CA VAL A 27 2.27 8.01 2.27
C VAL A 27 1.96 7.14 1.07
N LEU A 28 2.79 6.13 0.83
CA LEU A 28 2.52 5.12 -0.18
C LEU A 28 1.60 4.05 0.38
N SER A 29 0.44 3.89 -0.25
CA SER A 29 -0.48 2.79 0.05
C SER A 29 -0.28 1.64 -0.93
N TRP A 30 -0.39 0.41 -0.40
CA TRP A 30 -0.50 -0.80 -1.18
C TRP A 30 -1.96 -1.25 -1.20
N ASN A 31 -2.62 -1.06 -2.34
CA ASN A 31 -4.05 -1.32 -2.45
C ASN A 31 -4.32 -2.75 -2.93
N LEU A 32 -5.13 -3.49 -2.18
CA LEU A 32 -5.67 -4.77 -2.64
C LEU A 32 -6.81 -4.50 -3.63
N VAL A 33 -6.62 -4.93 -4.87
CA VAL A 33 -7.61 -4.76 -5.94
C VAL A 33 -8.06 -6.13 -6.42
N ALA A 34 -9.36 -6.29 -6.59
CA ALA A 34 -9.97 -7.52 -7.09
C ALA A 34 -11.06 -7.21 -8.11
N THR A 35 -11.43 -8.21 -8.90
CA THR A 35 -12.64 -8.14 -9.72
C THR A 35 -13.88 -8.02 -8.84
N GLU A 36 -14.92 -7.35 -9.32
CA GLU A 36 -16.20 -7.22 -8.61
C GLU A 36 -16.78 -8.58 -8.20
N ALA A 37 -16.66 -9.60 -9.04
CA ALA A 37 -17.12 -10.96 -8.74
C ALA A 37 -16.40 -11.62 -7.55
N PHE A 38 -15.12 -11.27 -7.31
CA PHE A 38 -14.36 -11.76 -6.16
C PHE A 38 -14.63 -10.92 -4.92
N ALA A 39 -14.68 -9.60 -5.08
CA ALA A 39 -14.95 -8.66 -3.99
C ALA A 39 -16.34 -8.91 -3.37
N SER A 40 -17.35 -9.16 -4.20
CA SER A 40 -18.72 -9.45 -3.78
C SER A 40 -18.94 -10.85 -3.18
N ASP A 41 -18.03 -11.81 -3.39
CA ASP A 41 -18.02 -13.06 -2.62
C ASP A 41 -17.37 -12.80 -1.25
N THR A 42 -18.14 -12.18 -0.35
CA THR A 42 -17.68 -11.78 0.99
C THR A 42 -17.04 -12.93 1.76
N ARG A 43 -17.48 -14.17 1.55
CA ARG A 43 -16.86 -15.33 2.21
C ARG A 43 -15.43 -15.55 1.73
N ARG A 44 -15.20 -15.53 0.41
CA ARG A 44 -13.85 -15.71 -0.15
C ARG A 44 -12.94 -14.52 0.15
N SER A 45 -13.43 -13.30 -0.03
CA SER A 45 -12.65 -12.09 0.24
C SER A 45 -12.32 -11.94 1.72
N SER A 46 -13.27 -12.19 2.64
CA SER A 46 -12.99 -12.22 4.08
C SER A 46 -11.98 -13.32 4.47
N SER A 47 -12.03 -14.49 3.82
CA SER A 47 -11.04 -15.55 4.05
C SER A 47 -9.63 -15.13 3.64
N LEU A 48 -9.50 -14.35 2.55
CA LEU A 48 -8.22 -13.78 2.15
C LEU A 48 -7.74 -12.77 3.17
N LEU A 49 -8.59 -11.83 3.60
CA LEU A 49 -8.23 -10.81 4.59
C LEU A 49 -7.78 -11.42 5.93
N ARG A 50 -8.43 -12.49 6.41
CA ARG A 50 -7.95 -13.25 7.59
C ARG A 50 -6.59 -13.92 7.38
N ALA A 51 -6.23 -14.25 6.14
CA ALA A 51 -4.89 -14.76 5.84
C ALA A 51 -3.84 -13.63 5.90
N PHE A 52 -4.19 -12.43 5.46
CA PHE A 52 -3.35 -11.24 5.61
C PHE A 52 -3.12 -10.88 7.08
N ASP A 53 -4.16 -10.90 7.92
CA ASP A 53 -3.99 -10.65 9.36
C ASP A 53 -3.07 -11.67 10.02
N ARG A 54 -3.22 -12.96 9.71
CA ARG A 54 -2.30 -14.00 10.21
C ARG A 54 -0.87 -13.81 9.71
N ALA A 55 -0.70 -13.34 8.48
CA ALA A 55 0.63 -13.05 7.94
C ALA A 55 1.26 -11.84 8.67
N ARG A 56 0.48 -10.79 8.94
CA ARG A 56 0.91 -9.65 9.75
C ARG A 56 1.33 -10.08 11.15
N GLU A 57 0.49 -10.84 11.85
CA GLU A 57 0.80 -11.38 13.18
C GLU A 57 2.10 -12.22 13.17
N PHE A 58 2.31 -13.03 12.13
CA PHE A 58 3.55 -13.79 11.95
C PHE A 58 4.77 -12.86 11.73
N MET A 59 4.64 -11.82 10.92
CA MET A 59 5.73 -10.85 10.69
C MET A 59 6.09 -10.05 11.94
N GLU A 60 5.09 -9.73 12.78
CA GLU A 60 5.28 -9.03 14.05
C GLU A 60 5.93 -9.94 15.12
N SER A 61 5.49 -11.19 15.22
CA SER A 61 5.96 -12.15 16.22
C SER A 61 7.29 -12.82 15.88
N SER A 62 7.59 -13.01 14.59
CA SER A 62 8.78 -13.70 14.09
C SER A 62 9.44 -12.93 12.93
N PRO A 63 9.92 -11.68 13.14
CA PRO A 63 10.40 -10.81 12.07
C PRO A 63 11.60 -11.37 11.29
N GLU A 64 12.52 -12.08 11.96
CA GLU A 64 13.68 -12.69 11.29
C GLU A 64 13.27 -13.84 10.36
N GLU A 65 12.35 -14.71 10.80
CA GLU A 65 11.82 -15.79 9.98
C GLU A 65 11.01 -15.24 8.80
N ALA A 66 10.21 -14.20 9.03
CA ALA A 66 9.50 -13.50 7.98
C ALA A 66 10.45 -12.89 6.94
N LYS A 67 11.52 -12.21 7.37
CA LYS A 67 12.56 -11.70 6.45
C LYS A 67 13.21 -12.82 5.65
N ILE A 68 13.42 -14.00 6.22
CA ILE A 68 13.94 -15.17 5.47
C ILE A 68 12.94 -15.60 4.38
N LEU A 69 11.65 -15.70 4.68
CA LEU A 69 10.63 -16.02 3.68
C LEU A 69 10.58 -14.99 2.55
N VAL A 70 10.56 -13.70 2.91
CA VAL A 70 10.50 -12.58 1.94
C VAL A 70 11.77 -12.55 1.07
N SER A 71 12.95 -12.66 1.68
CA SER A 71 14.23 -12.66 0.95
C SER A 71 14.36 -13.84 -0.02
N ASN A 72 13.91 -15.03 0.37
CA ASN A 72 13.84 -16.20 -0.51
C ASN A 72 12.86 -15.98 -1.67
N ALA A 73 11.68 -15.42 -1.40
CA ALA A 73 10.67 -15.14 -2.43
C ALA A 73 11.14 -14.08 -3.44
N LEU A 74 11.79 -13.02 -2.94
CA LEU A 74 12.33 -11.92 -3.76
C LEU A 74 13.70 -12.23 -4.38
N ARG A 75 14.36 -13.31 -3.96
CA ARG A 75 15.72 -13.70 -4.36
C ARG A 75 16.75 -12.60 -4.08
N VAL A 76 16.67 -12.01 -2.89
CA VAL A 76 17.61 -10.98 -2.39
C VAL A 76 18.28 -11.46 -1.11
N GLU A 77 19.42 -10.87 -0.74
CA GLU A 77 20.04 -11.16 0.56
C GLU A 77 19.17 -10.61 1.70
N ASN A 78 18.94 -11.41 2.75
CA ASN A 78 18.10 -11.03 3.89
C ASN A 78 18.49 -9.69 4.51
N ARG A 79 19.80 -9.44 4.71
CA ARG A 79 20.32 -8.18 5.26
C ARG A 79 19.96 -6.92 4.47
N LEU A 80 19.55 -7.05 3.21
CA LEU A 80 19.09 -5.91 2.41
C LEU A 80 17.70 -5.42 2.82
N LEU A 81 16.95 -6.23 3.59
CA LEU A 81 15.64 -5.87 4.11
C LEU A 81 15.73 -5.05 5.41
N ASP A 82 16.80 -5.21 6.19
CA ASP A 82 16.95 -4.57 7.51
C ASP A 82 16.74 -3.04 7.51
N PRO A 83 17.24 -2.26 6.52
CA PRO A 83 17.03 -0.82 6.52
C PRO A 83 15.59 -0.39 6.24
N TYR A 84 14.75 -1.28 5.68
CA TYR A 84 13.39 -0.96 5.25
C TYR A 84 12.32 -1.58 6.13
N TRP A 85 12.64 -2.69 6.80
CA TRP A 85 11.69 -3.45 7.61
C TRP A 85 11.01 -2.61 8.70
N PRO A 86 11.70 -1.72 9.44
CA PRO A 86 11.07 -0.88 10.45
C PRO A 86 10.11 0.18 9.87
N ASP A 87 10.28 0.54 8.60
CA ASP A 87 9.47 1.57 7.93
C ASP A 87 8.22 0.97 7.24
N MET A 88 8.04 -0.35 7.30
CA MET A 88 6.94 -1.05 6.66
C MET A 88 5.80 -1.33 7.64
N GLU A 89 4.64 -0.77 7.36
CA GLU A 89 3.38 -1.09 8.04
C GLU A 89 2.60 -2.10 7.20
N PHE A 90 2.41 -3.31 7.73
CA PHE A 90 1.73 -4.42 7.05
C PHE A 90 0.28 -4.61 7.48
N ASP A 91 -0.38 -3.53 7.89
CA ASP A 91 -1.80 -3.60 8.28
C ASP A 91 -2.74 -3.41 7.08
N THR A 92 -3.85 -4.15 7.10
CA THR A 92 -4.89 -4.06 6.07
C THR A 92 -6.05 -3.24 6.60
N THR A 93 -6.01 -1.94 6.32
CA THR A 93 -7.02 -0.96 6.75
C THR A 93 -7.73 -0.33 5.55
N LEU A 94 -8.92 0.22 5.81
CA LEU A 94 -9.60 1.13 4.90
C LEU A 94 -9.72 2.48 5.58
N ASP A 95 -8.71 3.33 5.37
CA ASP A 95 -8.63 4.66 5.96
C ASP A 95 -9.19 5.74 5.05
N GLN A 96 -9.81 6.76 5.64
CA GLN A 96 -10.29 7.94 4.90
C GLN A 96 -9.17 8.66 4.12
N SER A 97 -7.93 8.58 4.60
CA SER A 97 -6.74 9.16 3.96
C SER A 97 -6.53 8.63 2.54
N LEU A 98 -6.85 7.36 2.27
CA LEU A 98 -6.77 6.77 0.94
C LEU A 98 -7.72 7.46 -0.05
N ILE A 99 -8.95 7.75 0.40
CA ILE A 99 -9.96 8.40 -0.43
C ILE A 99 -9.55 9.84 -0.73
N LEU A 100 -9.10 10.58 0.28
CA LEU A 100 -8.60 11.93 0.12
C LEU A 100 -7.41 11.99 -0.85
N ALA A 101 -6.49 11.02 -0.77
CA ALA A 101 -5.36 10.91 -1.67
C ALA A 101 -5.80 10.66 -3.12
N MET A 102 -6.71 9.71 -3.37
CA MET A 102 -7.22 9.42 -4.71
C MET A 102 -7.98 10.61 -5.30
N GLU A 103 -8.80 11.31 -4.51
CA GLU A 103 -9.48 12.52 -4.96
C GLU A 103 -8.51 13.66 -5.29
N ALA A 104 -7.49 13.87 -4.46
CA ALA A 104 -6.47 14.88 -4.71
C ALA A 104 -5.71 14.58 -6.01
N GLN A 105 -5.35 13.31 -6.24
CA GLN A 105 -4.71 12.85 -7.46
C GLN A 105 -5.62 13.03 -8.69
N ALA A 106 -6.91 12.67 -8.59
CA ALA A 106 -7.87 12.84 -9.67
C ALA A 106 -8.10 14.31 -10.03
N ARG A 107 -8.21 15.19 -9.02
CA ARG A 107 -8.31 16.65 -9.22
C ARG A 107 -7.06 17.21 -9.89
N TRP A 108 -5.86 16.83 -9.43
CA TRP A 108 -4.60 17.23 -10.04
C TRP A 108 -4.51 16.75 -11.50
N TYR A 109 -4.95 15.53 -11.77
CA TYR A 109 -4.95 14.96 -13.12
C TYR A 109 -5.93 15.67 -14.06
N ALA A 110 -7.13 16.02 -13.58
CA ALA A 110 -8.14 16.74 -14.35
C ALA A 110 -7.74 18.18 -14.74
N GLN A 111 -6.77 18.79 -14.03
CA GLN A 111 -6.22 20.11 -14.37
C GLN A 111 -5.31 20.08 -15.61
N LYS A 112 -4.82 18.90 -16.01
CA LYS A 112 -3.97 18.75 -17.20
C LYS A 112 -4.82 18.99 -18.45
N GLU A 113 -4.32 19.79 -19.40
CA GLU A 113 -5.06 20.17 -20.61
C GLU A 113 -5.67 18.98 -21.36
N ARG A 114 -4.94 17.87 -21.43
CA ARG A 114 -5.38 16.63 -22.08
C ARG A 114 -6.62 15.98 -21.45
N TYR A 115 -6.90 16.26 -20.17
CA TYR A 115 -7.98 15.63 -19.40
C TYR A 115 -9.00 16.65 -18.87
N LYS A 116 -8.92 17.89 -19.36
CA LYS A 116 -9.79 18.98 -18.96
C LYS A 116 -11.24 18.63 -19.31
N GLY A 117 -12.12 18.64 -18.30
CA GLY A 117 -13.54 18.30 -18.44
C GLY A 117 -13.91 16.85 -18.14
N GLN A 118 -12.95 15.97 -17.80
CA GLN A 118 -13.29 14.67 -17.22
C GLN A 118 -13.84 14.83 -15.80
N ALA A 119 -14.96 14.17 -15.51
CA ALA A 119 -15.52 14.13 -14.17
C ALA A 119 -14.61 13.30 -13.24
N VAL A 120 -14.35 13.82 -12.05
CA VAL A 120 -13.68 13.06 -10.99
C VAL A 120 -14.69 12.02 -10.46
N PRO A 121 -14.37 10.71 -10.47
CA PRO A 121 -15.28 9.69 -9.98
C PRO A 121 -15.43 9.78 -8.46
N ASN A 122 -16.56 9.26 -7.95
CA ASN A 122 -16.70 9.01 -6.53
C ASN A 122 -15.95 7.71 -6.18
N PHE A 123 -14.83 7.83 -5.48
CA PHE A 123 -14.00 6.66 -5.16
C PHE A 123 -14.64 5.69 -4.17
N LEU A 124 -15.66 6.12 -3.41
CA LEU A 124 -16.43 5.23 -2.52
C LEU A 124 -17.13 4.10 -3.30
N ASP A 125 -17.48 4.34 -4.58
CA ASP A 125 -18.13 3.35 -5.43
C ASP A 125 -17.20 2.18 -5.82
N TYR A 126 -15.89 2.34 -5.60
CA TYR A 126 -14.87 1.35 -5.91
C TYR A 126 -14.36 0.59 -4.67
N LEU A 127 -14.94 0.84 -3.49
CA LEU A 127 -14.56 0.18 -2.25
C LEU A 127 -15.51 -0.97 -1.91
N SER A 128 -14.93 -2.13 -1.62
CA SER A 128 -15.64 -3.25 -1.02
C SER A 128 -15.41 -3.24 0.49
N LEU A 129 -16.33 -2.65 1.25
CA LEU A 129 -16.20 -2.51 2.71
C LEU A 129 -16.56 -3.82 3.45
N ASP A 130 -17.59 -4.52 2.98
CA ASP A 130 -18.19 -5.66 3.68
C ASP A 130 -17.19 -6.75 4.10
N PRO A 131 -16.19 -7.14 3.26
CA PRO A 131 -15.23 -8.16 3.66
C PRO A 131 -14.36 -7.73 4.84
N LEU A 132 -13.85 -6.50 4.84
CA LEU A 132 -13.04 -6.01 5.95
C LEU A 132 -13.89 -5.78 7.20
N THR A 133 -15.11 -5.25 7.05
CA THR A 133 -16.08 -5.11 8.15
C THR A 133 -16.36 -6.45 8.84
N GLN A 134 -16.41 -7.55 8.10
CA GLN A 134 -16.65 -8.89 8.66
C GLN A 134 -15.43 -9.47 9.40
N VAL A 135 -14.21 -9.04 9.06
CA VAL A 135 -12.97 -9.55 9.64
C VAL A 135 -12.54 -8.70 10.82
N SER A 136 -12.51 -7.38 10.64
CA SER A 136 -12.00 -6.37 11.57
C SER A 136 -12.75 -5.05 11.35
N PRO A 137 -13.96 -4.88 11.93
CA PRO A 137 -14.75 -3.67 11.75
C PRO A 137 -14.03 -2.40 12.24
N GLU A 138 -13.15 -2.52 13.23
CA GLU A 138 -12.31 -1.43 13.75
C GLU A 138 -11.29 -0.90 12.73
N LYS A 139 -10.97 -1.66 11.68
CA LYS A 139 -10.04 -1.26 10.60
C LYS A 139 -10.75 -0.59 9.42
N VAL A 140 -12.06 -0.36 9.52
CA VAL A 140 -12.85 0.38 8.54
C VAL A 140 -13.06 1.81 9.03
N GLY A 141 -12.15 2.70 8.63
CA GLY A 141 -12.16 4.12 8.99
C GLY A 141 -12.81 5.04 7.95
N VAL A 142 -13.34 4.50 6.85
CA VAL A 142 -14.03 5.29 5.81
C VAL A 142 -15.42 5.72 6.28
N ILE A 143 -15.73 7.01 6.09
CA ILE A 143 -17.03 7.61 6.38
C ILE A 143 -17.80 7.75 5.05
N ARG A 144 -19.09 7.39 5.06
CA ARG A 144 -20.02 7.55 3.93
C ARG A 144 -20.86 8.81 4.04
#